data_AF-A0A2P5NKG7-F1
#
_entry.id   AF-A0A2P5NKG7-F1
#
_cell.length_a   1.000
_cell.length_b   1.000
_cell.length_c   1.000
_cell.angle_alpha   90.00
_cell.angle_beta   90.00
_cell.angle_gamma   90.00
#
_symmetry.space_group_name_H-M   'P 1'
#
loop_
_entity.id
_entity.type
_entity.pdbx_description
1 polymer ?
#
loop_
_entity_poly.entity_id
_entity_poly.type
_entity_poly.pdbx_seq_one_letter_code
_entity_poly.pdbx_strand_id
1 'polypeptide(L)'
;MEERPSFGGALDQSRRRASIAPAVGAAHGRDAAARSRTDRRGDGPHLSARRKRGDRGDPIGRGADHRAKLPQPRSRAAVGGDESAHGCAAGARCGSVSRRLPIAPRPHDDELLSSWQGRVACRYGVDREALGLSLGLPAALAAPKGFAAADYAPDPEVVAAWAQACRLDPVRIGSFALKRRRAQDRYVWAHEAGGAFVGFPACPACLDEDAKAGRDQYLRRPWLRVEALLCARHELLLVEDCERCGARGFGFNLLNGAARLVCRRCAAVVPDASGEGSEPPPGEKAVLAALGATSPDDDAMAAARLLWSLPRPGMARRPLLFWMVGHPRSARGMARDRAAPLSTASLDWRTVTWIGVAQLLDRAGAREVFGPPRFALDELKAWTRSRPLSRPRARMRLRPAAQGSIAEGFLARPAVTGSWAS
;
A
#
# COMPACT_ATOMS: atom_id res chain seq x y z
N MET A 1 -13.49 -53.93 20.21
CA MET A 1 -12.76 -54.93 21.00
C MET A 1 -11.39 -55.05 20.35
N GLU A 2 -10.43 -54.24 20.80
CA GLU A 2 -9.52 -54.57 21.93
C GLU A 2 -8.47 -55.59 21.44
N GLU A 3 -7.16 -55.34 21.41
CA GLU A 3 -6.28 -54.58 22.30
C GLU A 3 -4.96 -54.20 21.57
N ARG A 4 -4.36 -53.08 21.99
CA ARG A 4 -2.90 -52.86 22.06
C ARG A 4 -2.47 -53.25 23.49
N PRO A 5 -1.26 -53.78 23.72
CA PRO A 5 -0.07 -52.95 24.00
C PRO A 5 1.23 -53.63 23.46
N SER A 6 2.49 -53.21 23.63
CA SER A 6 3.17 -52.29 24.55
C SER A 6 4.55 -51.87 24.00
N PHE A 7 5.13 -50.88 24.68
CA PHE A 7 6.39 -50.16 24.46
C PHE A 7 7.68 -50.90 24.85
N GLY A 8 8.81 -50.40 24.32
CA GLY A 8 10.17 -50.49 24.90
C GLY A 8 11.22 -50.53 23.78
N GLY A 9 12.27 -49.73 23.70
CA GLY A 9 12.84 -48.65 24.51
C GLY A 9 14.16 -48.25 23.83
N ALA A 10 14.61 -47.00 23.96
CA ALA A 10 16.02 -46.62 23.75
C ALA A 10 16.25 -45.20 24.29
N LEU A 11 16.84 -45.15 25.48
CA LEU A 11 17.53 -43.98 26.02
C LEU A 11 18.98 -43.97 25.52
N ASP A 12 19.55 -42.77 25.61
CA ASP A 12 20.98 -42.43 25.71
C ASP A 12 21.62 -41.79 24.49
N GLN A 13 21.82 -40.47 24.58
CA GLN A 13 23.01 -39.80 24.07
C GLN A 13 23.28 -38.51 24.87
N SER A 14 23.91 -38.72 26.02
CA SER A 14 25.03 -37.94 26.57
C SER A 14 25.51 -36.70 25.77
N ARG A 15 25.30 -35.48 26.29
CA ARG A 15 26.08 -34.27 25.92
C ARG A 15 26.93 -33.79 27.11
N ARG A 16 28.25 -33.90 26.94
CA ARG A 16 29.29 -33.40 27.84
C ARG A 16 29.38 -31.87 27.77
N ARG A 17 29.45 -31.24 28.96
CA ARG A 17 29.93 -29.88 29.18
C ARG A 17 31.46 -29.88 29.21
N ALA A 18 32.07 -28.86 28.62
CA ALA A 18 33.42 -28.41 28.97
C ALA A 18 33.44 -26.87 28.93
N SER A 19 33.69 -26.28 30.09
CA SER A 19 33.86 -24.86 30.34
C SER A 19 35.36 -24.54 30.31
N ILE A 20 35.77 -23.47 29.62
CA ILE A 20 37.12 -22.92 29.71
C ILE A 20 37.00 -21.40 29.85
N ALA A 21 37.53 -20.89 30.97
CA ALA A 21 37.83 -19.48 31.23
C ALA A 21 39.23 -19.12 30.71
N PRO A 22 39.54 -17.83 30.56
CA PRO A 22 40.67 -17.27 31.33
C PRO A 22 40.31 -15.87 31.91
N ALA A 23 40.61 -15.56 33.17
CA ALA A 23 41.90 -15.30 33.83
C ALA A 23 42.18 -13.79 33.96
N VAL A 24 42.32 -13.40 35.22
CA VAL A 24 42.55 -12.06 35.76
C VAL A 24 44.03 -11.72 35.68
N GLY A 25 44.36 -10.46 35.36
CA GLY A 25 45.70 -9.90 35.49
C GLY A 25 45.61 -8.39 35.74
N ALA A 26 46.02 -7.96 36.93
CA ALA A 26 46.01 -6.58 37.41
C ALA A 26 47.43 -5.97 37.39
N ALA A 27 47.52 -4.66 37.11
CA ALA A 27 48.54 -3.71 37.57
C ALA A 27 48.02 -2.29 37.24
N HIS A 28 47.60 -1.44 38.21
CA HIS A 28 48.40 -0.40 38.89
C HIS A 28 49.18 0.50 37.90
N GLY A 29 49.05 1.84 37.86
CA GLY A 29 48.32 2.83 38.65
C GLY A 29 48.75 4.26 38.26
N ARG A 30 48.19 5.26 38.97
CA ARG A 30 48.50 6.72 39.00
C ARG A 30 47.89 7.56 37.89
N ASP A 31 47.45 8.81 38.07
CA ASP A 31 47.00 9.63 39.21
C ASP A 31 46.56 10.98 38.59
N ALA A 32 45.70 11.71 39.32
CA ALA A 32 45.44 13.16 39.23
C ALA A 32 44.67 13.68 37.98
N ALA A 33 43.77 14.66 38.03
CA ALA A 33 43.45 15.64 39.05
C ALA A 33 42.01 16.12 38.91
N ALA A 34 41.44 16.49 40.06
CA ALA A 34 40.21 17.24 40.22
C ALA A 34 40.23 18.59 39.50
N ARG A 35 39.09 19.01 38.94
CA ARG A 35 38.67 20.42 38.94
C ARG A 35 37.17 20.55 39.21
N SER A 36 36.91 21.34 40.24
CA SER A 36 35.65 21.77 40.81
C SER A 36 35.02 22.95 40.06
N ARG A 37 33.68 23.01 40.15
CA ARG A 37 32.80 24.19 40.35
C ARG A 37 33.10 25.51 39.61
N THR A 38 32.09 26.00 38.89
CA THR A 38 31.39 27.30 39.13
C THR A 38 30.12 27.30 38.27
N ASP A 39 28.90 27.30 38.81
CA ASP A 39 28.14 28.47 39.29
C ASP A 39 28.06 29.62 38.28
N ARG A 40 26.86 29.85 37.73
CA ARG A 40 26.37 31.19 37.33
C ARG A 40 24.85 31.17 37.19
N ARG A 41 24.20 31.67 38.25
CA ARG A 41 22.91 32.35 38.21
C ARG A 41 23.04 33.62 37.37
N GLY A 42 21.96 34.01 36.69
CA GLY A 42 21.81 35.28 36.00
C GLY A 42 20.33 35.57 35.79
N ASP A 43 19.74 36.29 36.73
CA ASP A 43 18.39 36.83 36.71
C ASP A 43 18.23 37.97 35.69
N GLY A 44 17.12 37.94 34.95
CA GLY A 44 16.29 39.09 34.51
C GLY A 44 16.90 40.21 33.62
N PRO A 45 16.08 41.13 33.06
CA PRO A 45 14.71 41.45 33.47
C PRO A 45 13.64 41.53 32.35
N HIS A 46 12.39 41.52 32.83
CA HIS A 46 11.16 41.96 32.20
C HIS A 46 11.26 43.33 31.49
N LEU A 47 10.67 43.45 30.30
CA LEU A 47 9.99 44.68 29.87
C LEU A 47 8.70 44.35 29.11
N SER A 48 7.61 44.94 29.60
CA SER A 48 6.25 44.89 29.10
C SER A 48 5.83 46.24 28.53
N ALA A 49 5.23 46.28 27.34
CA ALA A 49 4.29 47.33 26.87
C ALA A 49 3.66 46.82 25.55
N ARG A 50 2.37 46.52 25.41
CA ARG A 50 1.12 47.31 25.50
C ARG A 50 0.93 48.34 24.35
N ARG A 51 0.10 47.93 23.39
CA ARG A 51 -0.87 48.68 22.53
C ARG A 51 -0.36 49.72 21.52
N LYS A 52 -0.78 49.55 20.25
CA LYS A 52 -1.69 50.51 19.58
C LYS A 52 -2.34 49.92 18.31
N ARG A 53 -3.66 50.14 18.19
CA ARG A 53 -4.43 50.06 16.94
C ARG A 53 -4.03 51.25 16.04
N GLY A 54 -4.05 51.03 14.73
CA GLY A 54 -3.96 52.07 13.71
C GLY A 54 -4.41 51.49 12.37
N ASP A 55 -5.31 52.21 11.72
CA ASP A 55 -6.20 51.84 10.62
C ASP A 55 -5.62 52.32 9.27
N ARG A 56 -6.09 51.72 8.16
CA ARG A 56 -6.11 52.21 6.76
C ARG A 56 -4.81 52.28 5.90
N GLY A 57 -4.94 51.78 4.67
CA GLY A 57 -4.25 52.30 3.49
C GLY A 57 -3.76 51.27 2.46
N ASP A 58 -4.62 50.87 1.52
CA ASP A 58 -4.30 50.30 0.19
C ASP A 58 -3.46 51.28 -0.68
N PRO A 59 -3.00 50.96 -1.93
CA PRO A 59 -2.64 49.69 -2.56
C PRO A 59 -1.32 49.78 -3.41
N ILE A 60 -1.00 48.70 -4.14
CA ILE A 60 -0.11 48.60 -5.32
C ILE A 60 1.42 48.60 -5.07
N GLY A 61 2.01 47.43 -5.34
CA GLY A 61 3.45 47.29 -5.60
C GLY A 61 3.70 46.04 -6.42
N ARG A 62 3.79 46.20 -7.75
CA ARG A 62 4.29 45.18 -8.68
C ARG A 62 5.74 44.86 -8.32
N GLY A 63 6.06 43.58 -8.12
CA GLY A 63 7.42 43.09 -7.96
C GLY A 63 7.56 41.77 -8.71
N ALA A 64 8.33 41.81 -9.78
CA ALA A 64 8.64 40.70 -10.66
C ALA A 64 9.72 39.78 -10.08
N ASP A 65 9.84 38.60 -10.71
CA ASP A 65 11.03 37.73 -10.78
C ASP A 65 11.39 36.94 -9.49
N HIS A 66 11.74 35.65 -9.49
CA HIS A 66 12.35 34.79 -10.49
C HIS A 66 11.85 33.35 -10.31
N ARG A 67 11.26 32.75 -11.36
CA ARG A 67 11.12 31.29 -11.43
C ARG A 67 12.04 30.77 -12.52
N ALA A 68 13.15 30.17 -12.09
CA ALA A 68 14.10 29.46 -12.93
C ALA A 68 13.34 28.41 -13.77
N LYS A 69 13.31 28.62 -15.09
CA LYS A 69 12.85 27.66 -16.08
C LYS A 69 13.92 26.58 -16.24
N LEU A 70 13.61 25.36 -15.81
CA LEU A 70 14.36 24.17 -16.19
C LEU A 70 14.17 23.91 -17.69
N PRO A 71 15.21 23.46 -18.41
CA PRO A 71 15.15 23.26 -19.85
C PRO A 71 14.28 22.05 -20.22
N GLN A 72 13.31 22.27 -21.11
CA GLN A 72 12.62 21.18 -21.80
C GLN A 72 13.50 20.62 -22.94
N PRO A 73 13.52 19.31 -23.17
CA PRO A 73 14.18 18.74 -24.34
C PRO A 73 13.38 19.07 -25.61
N ARG A 74 14.09 19.64 -26.59
CA ARG A 74 13.58 19.98 -27.93
C ARG A 74 13.24 18.71 -28.70
N SER A 75 11.97 18.57 -29.08
CA SER A 75 11.53 17.69 -30.16
C SER A 75 12.07 18.19 -31.49
N ARG A 76 12.84 17.35 -32.18
CA ARG A 76 13.36 17.61 -33.52
C ARG A 76 12.20 17.54 -34.51
N ALA A 77 12.03 18.62 -35.27
CA ALA A 77 11.10 18.71 -36.40
C ALA A 77 11.47 17.67 -37.48
N ALA A 78 10.48 16.91 -37.94
CA ALA A 78 10.55 16.17 -39.18
C ALA A 78 10.10 17.09 -40.31
N VAL A 79 10.97 17.24 -41.30
CA VAL A 79 10.73 17.93 -42.57
C VAL A 79 9.77 17.09 -43.40
N GLY A 80 8.81 17.75 -44.04
CA GLY A 80 7.80 17.14 -44.88
C GLY A 80 8.35 16.54 -46.17
N GLY A 81 7.62 15.54 -46.66
CA GLY A 81 7.72 14.98 -48.00
C GLY A 81 6.33 14.49 -48.38
N ASP A 82 5.83 15.04 -49.47
CA ASP A 82 4.50 14.86 -50.04
C ASP A 82 4.39 13.53 -50.82
N GLU A 83 3.14 13.17 -51.16
CA GLU A 83 2.72 12.22 -52.20
C GLU A 83 2.84 10.69 -51.94
N SER A 84 1.69 10.03 -51.76
CA SER A 84 1.02 9.34 -52.88
C SER A 84 -0.09 8.41 -52.39
N ALA A 85 -1.30 8.68 -52.86
CA ALA A 85 -2.48 7.87 -52.65
C ALA A 85 -2.42 6.58 -53.47
N HIS A 86 -2.21 5.44 -52.81
CA HIS A 86 -2.57 4.14 -53.35
C HIS A 86 -3.46 3.40 -52.35
N GLY A 87 -4.73 3.29 -52.73
CA GLY A 87 -5.68 2.44 -52.03
C GLY A 87 -5.26 0.98 -52.12
N CYS A 88 -5.09 0.34 -50.97
CA CYS A 88 -5.19 -1.10 -50.87
C CYS A 88 -6.45 -1.45 -50.09
N ALA A 89 -7.33 -2.14 -50.79
CA ALA A 89 -8.57 -2.68 -50.27
C ALA A 89 -8.34 -3.69 -49.15
N ALA A 90 -9.38 -3.78 -48.33
CA ALA A 90 -9.65 -4.76 -47.29
C ALA A 90 -9.13 -6.18 -47.53
N GLY A 91 -8.73 -6.85 -46.44
CA GLY A 91 -8.97 -8.29 -46.31
C GLY A 91 -7.81 -9.17 -45.85
N ALA A 92 -6.59 -8.66 -45.72
CA ALA A 92 -5.50 -9.42 -45.12
C ALA A 92 -5.40 -9.08 -43.64
N ARG A 93 -5.94 -9.95 -42.77
CA ARG A 93 -5.46 -10.06 -41.39
C ARG A 93 -3.96 -10.34 -41.50
N CYS A 94 -3.15 -9.29 -41.45
CA CYS A 94 -1.72 -9.40 -41.23
C CYS A 94 -1.60 -10.21 -39.95
N GLY A 95 -1.25 -11.49 -40.09
CA GLY A 95 -1.15 -12.41 -38.97
C GLY A 95 -0.29 -11.72 -37.94
N SER A 96 -0.84 -11.50 -36.74
CA SER A 96 -0.13 -10.88 -35.64
C SER A 96 1.11 -11.72 -35.39
N VAL A 97 2.24 -11.35 -35.99
CA VAL A 97 3.52 -12.02 -35.78
C VAL A 97 3.79 -11.80 -34.31
N SER A 98 3.53 -12.84 -33.51
CA SER A 98 3.62 -12.76 -32.06
C SER A 98 5.07 -12.42 -31.74
N ARG A 99 5.32 -11.17 -31.36
CA ARG A 99 6.66 -10.64 -31.15
C ARG A 99 7.25 -11.32 -29.93
N ARG A 100 8.06 -12.35 -30.17
CA ARG A 100 8.81 -13.04 -29.12
C ARG A 100 9.93 -12.13 -28.63
N LEU A 101 10.03 -12.00 -27.32
CA LEU A 101 11.07 -11.22 -26.66
C LEU A 101 12.36 -12.05 -26.58
N PRO A 102 13.50 -11.56 -27.11
CA PRO A 102 14.77 -12.30 -27.03
C PRO A 102 15.22 -12.55 -25.59
N ILE A 103 15.10 -11.53 -24.72
CA ILE A 103 15.53 -11.54 -23.33
C ILE A 103 14.30 -11.38 -22.44
N ALA A 104 13.86 -12.48 -21.83
CA ALA A 104 12.72 -12.50 -20.93
C ALA A 104 13.11 -13.20 -19.62
N PRO A 105 13.46 -12.45 -18.55
CA PRO A 105 13.71 -13.06 -17.25
C PRO A 105 12.49 -13.87 -16.79
N ARG A 106 12.74 -15.03 -16.18
CA ARG A 106 11.68 -15.86 -15.59
C ARG A 106 11.14 -15.16 -14.32
N PRO A 107 9.83 -15.25 -14.06
CA PRO A 107 9.26 -14.75 -12.81
C PRO A 107 9.70 -15.62 -11.63
N HIS A 108 9.88 -15.01 -10.46
CA HIS A 108 10.09 -15.76 -9.21
C HIS A 108 8.75 -16.21 -8.61
N ASP A 109 8.74 -17.32 -7.87
CA ASP A 109 7.49 -17.91 -7.39
C ASP A 109 6.69 -16.99 -6.46
N ASP A 110 7.36 -16.10 -5.71
CA ASP A 110 6.77 -15.12 -4.82
C ASP A 110 6.70 -13.70 -5.39
N GLU A 111 7.01 -13.51 -6.67
CA GLU A 111 7.02 -12.21 -7.34
C GLU A 111 5.60 -11.72 -7.73
N LEU A 112 5.41 -10.41 -7.77
CA LEU A 112 4.20 -9.77 -8.32
C LEU A 112 4.20 -9.81 -9.85
N LEU A 113 3.01 -9.92 -10.46
CA LEU A 113 2.92 -9.94 -11.92
C LEU A 113 3.44 -8.62 -12.51
N SER A 114 3.04 -7.50 -11.89
CA SER A 114 3.49 -6.16 -12.24
C SER A 114 5.01 -5.99 -12.13
N SER A 115 5.62 -6.59 -11.10
CA SER A 115 7.08 -6.59 -10.89
C SER A 115 7.81 -7.34 -12.00
N TRP A 116 7.35 -8.55 -12.31
CA TRP A 116 7.96 -9.37 -13.36
C TRP A 116 7.89 -8.65 -14.71
N GLN A 117 6.72 -8.12 -15.07
CA GLN A 117 6.55 -7.34 -16.29
C GLN A 117 7.46 -6.10 -16.32
N GLY A 118 7.60 -5.40 -15.19
CA GLY A 118 8.51 -4.25 -15.06
C GLY A 118 9.98 -4.61 -15.29
N ARG A 119 10.44 -5.76 -14.75
CA ARG A 119 11.80 -6.27 -15.00
C ARG A 119 12.01 -6.68 -16.45
N VAL A 120 11.02 -7.31 -17.07
CA VAL A 120 11.10 -7.64 -18.50
C VAL A 120 11.21 -6.35 -19.31
N ALA A 121 10.34 -5.37 -19.06
CA ALA A 121 10.33 -4.08 -19.75
C ALA A 121 11.65 -3.33 -19.62
N CYS A 122 12.27 -3.30 -18.44
CA CYS A 122 13.52 -2.58 -18.25
C CYS A 122 14.70 -3.18 -19.06
N ARG A 123 14.62 -4.46 -19.49
CA ARG A 123 15.61 -5.06 -20.41
C ARG A 123 15.60 -4.42 -21.80
N TYR A 124 14.47 -3.81 -22.15
CA TYR A 124 14.24 -3.15 -23.43
C TYR A 124 14.32 -1.62 -23.32
N GLY A 125 14.75 -1.09 -22.16
CA GLY A 125 14.86 0.36 -21.94
C GLY A 125 13.51 1.09 -21.94
N VAL A 126 12.41 0.38 -21.75
CA VAL A 126 11.05 0.92 -21.74
C VAL A 126 10.33 0.56 -20.43
N ASP A 127 9.22 1.23 -20.15
CA ASP A 127 8.31 0.84 -19.08
C ASP A 127 7.33 -0.25 -19.53
N ARG A 128 6.51 -0.74 -18.58
CA ARG A 128 5.57 -1.82 -18.83
C ARG A 128 4.52 -1.46 -19.88
N GLU A 129 4.03 -0.22 -19.84
CA GLU A 129 3.01 0.27 -20.77
C GLU A 129 3.54 0.26 -22.20
N ALA A 130 4.69 0.88 -22.42
CA ALA A 130 5.33 0.94 -23.73
C ALA A 130 5.65 -0.47 -24.27
N LEU A 131 6.15 -1.39 -23.42
CA LEU A 131 6.37 -2.77 -23.85
C LEU A 131 5.04 -3.45 -24.18
N GLY A 132 4.01 -3.31 -23.35
CA GLY A 132 2.68 -3.88 -23.57
C GLY A 132 2.05 -3.45 -24.90
N LEU A 133 2.14 -2.17 -25.24
CA LEU A 133 1.71 -1.63 -26.54
C LEU A 133 2.46 -2.31 -27.70
N SER A 134 3.78 -2.50 -27.56
CA SER A 134 4.60 -3.16 -28.58
C SER A 134 4.28 -4.66 -28.76
N LEU A 135 3.69 -5.30 -27.74
CA LEU A 135 3.18 -6.67 -27.80
C LEU A 135 1.79 -6.75 -28.46
N GLY A 136 1.21 -5.62 -28.86
CA GLY A 136 -0.10 -5.54 -29.52
C GLY A 136 -1.28 -5.43 -28.55
N LEU A 137 -1.04 -5.15 -27.26
CA LEU A 137 -2.13 -4.89 -26.32
C LEU A 137 -2.78 -3.53 -26.63
N PRO A 138 -4.12 -3.43 -26.58
CA PRO A 138 -4.81 -2.15 -26.58
C PRO A 138 -4.30 -1.23 -25.46
N ALA A 139 -4.31 0.09 -25.66
CA ALA A 139 -3.80 1.05 -24.68
C ALA A 139 -4.43 0.89 -23.28
N ALA A 140 -5.73 0.57 -23.21
CA ALA A 140 -6.43 0.32 -21.95
C ALA A 140 -5.89 -0.90 -21.17
N LEU A 141 -5.34 -1.90 -21.88
CA LEU A 141 -4.79 -3.13 -21.31
C LEU A 141 -3.26 -3.05 -21.11
N ALA A 142 -2.56 -2.25 -21.91
CA ALA A 142 -1.13 -2.02 -21.76
C ALA A 142 -0.80 -1.18 -20.50
N ALA A 143 -1.68 -0.24 -20.14
CA ALA A 143 -1.60 0.57 -18.92
C ALA A 143 -2.78 0.29 -17.97
N PRO A 144 -2.82 -0.90 -17.34
CA PRO A 144 -3.89 -1.23 -16.42
C PRO A 144 -3.90 -0.24 -15.25
N LYS A 145 -5.06 0.41 -15.02
CA LYS A 145 -5.20 1.42 -13.98
C LYS A 145 -5.41 0.77 -12.62
N GLY A 146 -4.44 0.95 -11.74
CA GLY A 146 -4.54 0.57 -10.33
C GLY A 146 -4.18 -0.89 -10.03
N PHE A 147 -4.11 -1.19 -8.74
CA PHE A 147 -3.75 -2.50 -8.18
C PHE A 147 -4.56 -3.66 -8.80
N ALA A 148 -5.88 -3.47 -8.92
CA ALA A 148 -6.79 -4.55 -9.25
C ALA A 148 -6.48 -5.16 -10.63
N ALA A 149 -6.29 -4.30 -11.63
CA ALA A 149 -6.01 -4.70 -13.00
C ALA A 149 -4.55 -5.15 -13.22
N ALA A 150 -3.62 -4.75 -12.35
CA ALA A 150 -2.21 -5.11 -12.47
C ALA A 150 -1.87 -6.46 -11.80
N ASP A 151 -2.34 -6.68 -10.56
CA ASP A 151 -1.89 -7.82 -9.74
C ASP A 151 -3.04 -8.65 -9.13
N TYR A 152 -4.21 -8.05 -8.85
CA TYR A 152 -5.29 -8.78 -8.19
C TYR A 152 -6.02 -9.73 -9.14
N ALA A 153 -6.59 -9.18 -10.20
CA ALA A 153 -7.37 -9.87 -11.21
C ALA A 153 -6.99 -9.32 -12.59
N PRO A 154 -5.74 -9.55 -13.04
CA PRO A 154 -5.29 -9.06 -14.34
C PRO A 154 -6.12 -9.67 -15.47
N ASP A 155 -6.29 -8.89 -16.53
CA ASP A 155 -7.02 -9.32 -17.71
C ASP A 155 -6.34 -10.56 -18.34
N PRO A 156 -7.10 -11.62 -18.68
CA PRO A 156 -6.54 -12.81 -19.33
C PRO A 156 -5.79 -12.52 -20.63
N GLU A 157 -6.20 -11.51 -21.41
CA GLU A 157 -5.52 -11.11 -22.64
C GLU A 157 -4.13 -10.53 -22.34
N VAL A 158 -4.01 -9.72 -21.28
CA VAL A 158 -2.72 -9.21 -20.80
C VAL A 158 -1.83 -10.38 -20.39
N VAL A 159 -2.35 -11.31 -19.59
CA VAL A 159 -1.61 -12.51 -19.16
C VAL A 159 -1.14 -13.33 -20.36
N ALA A 160 -2.02 -13.58 -21.34
CA ALA A 160 -1.71 -14.35 -22.53
C ALA A 160 -0.64 -13.67 -23.40
N ALA A 161 -0.77 -12.36 -23.67
CA ALA A 161 0.17 -11.61 -24.49
C ALA A 161 1.58 -11.63 -23.88
N TRP A 162 1.70 -11.36 -22.59
CA TRP A 162 2.99 -11.39 -21.89
C TRP A 162 3.59 -12.80 -21.82
N ALA A 163 2.77 -13.82 -21.51
CA ALA A 163 3.22 -15.20 -21.47
C ALA A 163 3.73 -15.68 -22.83
N GLN A 164 2.98 -15.39 -23.90
CA GLN A 164 3.36 -15.72 -25.27
C GLN A 164 4.66 -15.03 -25.69
N ALA A 165 4.77 -13.73 -25.45
CA ALA A 165 5.97 -12.95 -25.76
C ALA A 165 7.21 -13.49 -25.02
N CYS A 166 7.04 -13.94 -23.78
CA CYS A 166 8.11 -14.46 -22.93
C CYS A 166 8.33 -15.98 -23.02
N ARG A 167 7.60 -16.69 -23.90
CA ARG A 167 7.65 -18.16 -24.05
C ARG A 167 7.41 -18.86 -22.70
N LEU A 168 6.31 -18.50 -22.05
CA LEU A 168 5.84 -19.03 -20.78
C LEU A 168 4.43 -19.59 -20.93
N ASP A 169 4.07 -20.53 -20.07
CA ASP A 169 2.72 -21.04 -19.98
C ASP A 169 1.78 -19.96 -19.40
N PRO A 170 0.72 -19.53 -20.13
CA PRO A 170 -0.23 -18.54 -19.65
C PRO A 170 -0.98 -19.00 -18.39
N VAL A 171 -1.19 -20.30 -18.19
CA VAL A 171 -1.83 -20.82 -16.97
C VAL A 171 -0.91 -20.59 -15.76
N ARG A 172 0.38 -20.88 -15.90
CA ARG A 172 1.38 -20.55 -14.88
C ARG A 172 1.42 -19.05 -14.59
N ILE A 173 1.46 -18.19 -15.59
CA ILE A 173 1.47 -16.72 -15.36
C ILE A 173 0.17 -16.26 -14.70
N GLY A 174 -0.98 -16.78 -15.13
CA GLY A 174 -2.28 -16.48 -14.51
C GLY A 174 -2.37 -16.87 -13.03
N SER A 175 -1.57 -17.84 -12.57
CA SER A 175 -1.51 -18.24 -11.14
C SER A 175 -0.87 -17.18 -10.21
N PHE A 176 -0.25 -16.15 -10.79
CA PHE A 176 0.31 -15.02 -10.05
C PHE A 176 -0.77 -14.05 -9.57
N ALA A 177 -1.95 -14.07 -10.19
CA ALA A 177 -3.10 -13.25 -9.79
C ALA A 177 -3.45 -13.45 -8.30
N LEU A 178 -3.57 -12.35 -7.55
CA LEU A 178 -3.80 -12.40 -6.10
C LEU A 178 -5.24 -12.75 -5.71
N LYS A 179 -6.22 -12.62 -6.63
CA LYS A 179 -7.65 -12.93 -6.41
C LYS A 179 -7.90 -14.35 -5.91
N ARG A 180 -7.06 -15.31 -6.30
CA ARG A 180 -7.18 -16.72 -5.87
C ARG A 180 -6.65 -16.98 -4.46
N ARG A 181 -6.04 -15.97 -3.83
CA ARG A 181 -5.31 -16.15 -2.57
C ARG A 181 -6.06 -15.54 -1.39
N ARG A 182 -6.56 -14.30 -1.54
CA ARG A 182 -7.28 -13.56 -0.48
C ARG A 182 -8.21 -12.52 -1.12
N ALA A 183 -9.15 -11.99 -0.33
CA ALA A 183 -9.98 -10.87 -0.74
C ALA A 183 -9.14 -9.60 -1.00
N GLN A 184 -9.64 -8.72 -1.87
CA GLN A 184 -8.91 -7.55 -2.36
C GLN A 184 -8.52 -6.55 -1.25
N ASP A 185 -9.37 -6.41 -0.24
CA ASP A 185 -9.16 -5.53 0.91
C ASP A 185 -8.05 -6.03 1.86
N ARG A 186 -7.55 -7.25 1.65
CA ARG A 186 -6.40 -7.83 2.35
C ARG A 186 -5.07 -7.46 1.71
N TYR A 187 -5.09 -6.67 0.64
CA TYR A 187 -3.90 -6.15 -0.01
C TYR A 187 -3.86 -4.63 0.00
N VAL A 188 -2.64 -4.09 -0.06
CA VAL A 188 -2.36 -2.68 -0.32
C VAL A 188 -2.68 -2.41 -1.79
N TRP A 189 -3.50 -1.39 -2.05
CA TRP A 189 -3.86 -0.93 -3.38
C TRP A 189 -2.78 -0.02 -3.96
N ALA A 190 -1.54 -0.52 -3.92
CA ALA A 190 -0.41 0.08 -4.58
C ALA A 190 -0.66 0.08 -6.09
N HIS A 191 -0.24 1.14 -6.77
CA HIS A 191 -0.57 1.32 -8.18
C HIS A 191 0.67 1.77 -8.95
N GLU A 192 0.65 1.46 -10.24
CA GLU A 192 1.65 2.01 -11.14
C GLU A 192 1.16 3.34 -11.73
N ALA A 193 2.04 4.32 -11.80
CA ALA A 193 1.80 5.59 -12.47
C ALA A 193 3.08 6.03 -13.20
N GLY A 194 3.04 6.10 -14.54
CA GLY A 194 4.19 6.53 -15.36
C GLY A 194 5.43 5.65 -15.17
N GLY A 195 5.25 4.33 -15.16
CA GLY A 195 6.33 3.36 -14.92
C GLY A 195 6.84 3.32 -13.48
N ALA A 196 6.12 3.95 -12.53
CA ALA A 196 6.50 3.99 -11.12
C ALA A 196 5.53 3.17 -10.25
N PHE A 197 6.06 2.22 -9.49
CA PHE A 197 5.39 1.47 -8.42
C PHE A 197 5.15 2.37 -7.20
N VAL A 198 4.01 3.06 -7.16
CA VAL A 198 3.64 3.99 -6.08
C VAL A 198 2.92 3.26 -4.94
N GLY A 199 3.46 3.38 -3.73
CA GLY A 199 2.92 2.76 -2.52
C GLY A 199 3.22 1.26 -2.41
N PHE A 200 4.14 0.74 -3.22
CA PHE A 200 4.62 -0.63 -3.10
C PHE A 200 5.67 -0.70 -2.00
N PRO A 201 5.40 -1.43 -0.90
CA PRO A 201 6.38 -1.65 0.14
C PRO A 201 7.48 -2.62 -0.34
N ALA A 202 8.72 -2.35 0.05
CA ALA A 202 9.86 -3.21 -0.25
C ALA A 202 10.76 -3.39 0.98
N CYS A 203 11.43 -4.53 1.10
CA CYS A 203 12.47 -4.73 2.10
C CYS A 203 13.84 -4.39 1.48
N PRO A 204 14.56 -3.37 1.98
CA PRO A 204 15.93 -3.05 1.55
C PRO A 204 16.86 -4.27 1.56
N ALA A 205 16.93 -4.99 2.68
CA ALA A 205 17.82 -6.15 2.83
C ALA A 205 17.51 -7.29 1.83
N CYS A 206 16.24 -7.55 1.49
CA CYS A 206 15.92 -8.53 0.46
C CYS A 206 16.41 -8.08 -0.93
N LEU A 207 16.33 -6.79 -1.24
CA LEU A 207 16.81 -6.24 -2.49
C LEU A 207 18.34 -6.29 -2.57
N ASP A 208 19.03 -6.12 -1.44
CA ASP A 208 20.49 -6.29 -1.38
C ASP A 208 20.91 -7.75 -1.54
N GLU A 209 20.20 -8.68 -0.91
CA GLU A 209 20.42 -10.11 -1.11
C GLU A 209 20.29 -10.50 -2.58
N ASP A 210 19.27 -9.98 -3.27
CA ASP A 210 19.09 -10.20 -4.71
C ASP A 210 20.29 -9.64 -5.50
N ALA A 211 20.76 -8.44 -5.14
CA ALA A 211 21.90 -7.80 -5.80
C ALA A 211 23.22 -8.53 -5.53
N LYS A 212 23.50 -8.92 -4.28
CA LYS A 212 24.68 -9.69 -3.84
C LYS A 212 24.72 -11.07 -4.49
N ALA A 213 23.56 -11.67 -4.73
CA ALA A 213 23.44 -12.93 -5.48
C ALA A 213 23.57 -12.77 -7.01
N GLY A 214 23.84 -11.55 -7.52
CA GLY A 214 23.94 -11.28 -8.96
C GLY A 214 22.61 -11.42 -9.70
N ARG A 215 21.48 -11.44 -9.00
CA ARG A 215 20.15 -11.61 -9.60
C ARG A 215 19.46 -10.27 -9.77
N ASP A 216 18.40 -10.26 -10.57
CA ASP A 216 17.48 -9.13 -10.66
C ASP A 216 16.73 -8.96 -9.34
N GLN A 217 16.61 -7.72 -8.87
CA GLN A 217 15.71 -7.35 -7.79
C GLN A 217 14.26 -7.50 -8.23
N TYR A 218 13.36 -7.75 -7.29
CA TYR A 218 11.92 -7.86 -7.57
C TYR A 218 11.05 -7.52 -6.35
N LEU A 219 9.81 -7.15 -6.63
CA LEU A 219 8.80 -6.90 -5.59
C LEU A 219 8.06 -8.20 -5.26
N ARG A 220 8.05 -8.53 -3.98
CA ARG A 220 7.50 -9.79 -3.46
C ARG A 220 6.03 -9.63 -3.07
N ARG A 221 5.19 -10.60 -3.42
CA ARG A 221 3.76 -10.62 -3.08
C ARG A 221 3.46 -10.50 -1.59
N PRO A 222 4.21 -11.13 -0.66
CA PRO A 222 3.94 -10.99 0.77
C PRO A 222 4.01 -9.54 1.26
N TRP A 223 4.80 -8.68 0.62
CA TRP A 223 4.89 -7.27 0.99
C TRP A 223 3.60 -6.49 0.74
N LEU A 224 2.77 -6.89 -0.23
CA LEU A 224 1.49 -6.24 -0.49
C LEU A 224 0.37 -6.58 0.49
N ARG A 225 0.61 -7.45 1.46
CA ARG A 225 -0.41 -7.73 2.48
C ARG A 225 -0.61 -6.52 3.38
N VAL A 226 -1.84 -6.23 3.78
CA VAL A 226 -2.12 -5.04 4.60
C VAL A 226 -1.46 -5.09 5.97
N GLU A 227 -1.23 -6.29 6.50
CA GLU A 227 -0.52 -6.57 7.76
C GLU A 227 1.00 -6.63 7.62
N ALA A 228 1.54 -6.63 6.39
CA ALA A 228 2.99 -6.66 6.16
C ALA A 228 3.59 -5.27 6.42
N LEU A 229 3.92 -5.02 7.68
CA LEU A 229 4.63 -3.82 8.12
C LEU A 229 6.15 -4.05 8.19
N LEU A 230 6.53 -5.25 8.61
CA LEU A 230 7.89 -5.75 8.64
C LEU A 230 8.11 -6.79 7.55
N CYS A 231 9.34 -6.90 7.07
CA CYS A 231 9.77 -8.05 6.28
C CYS A 231 9.78 -9.30 7.16
N ALA A 232 9.07 -10.35 6.78
CA ALA A 232 9.05 -11.61 7.55
C ALA A 232 10.42 -12.33 7.62
N ARG A 233 11.37 -12.00 6.72
CA ARG A 233 12.71 -12.58 6.71
C ARG A 233 13.71 -11.79 7.56
N HIS A 234 13.69 -10.47 7.42
CA HIS A 234 14.69 -9.58 8.03
C HIS A 234 14.19 -8.84 9.26
N GLU A 235 12.89 -8.88 9.50
CA GLU A 235 12.20 -8.14 10.56
C GLU A 235 12.43 -6.62 10.52
N LEU A 236 12.78 -6.10 9.34
CA LEU A 236 12.94 -4.67 9.09
C LEU A 236 11.62 -4.06 8.62
N LEU A 237 11.37 -2.80 8.99
CA LEU A 237 10.27 -2.02 8.40
C LEU A 237 10.42 -1.99 6.88
N LEU A 238 9.31 -2.23 6.19
CA LEU A 238 9.29 -2.05 4.74
C LEU A 238 9.43 -0.55 4.40
N VAL A 239 9.80 -0.25 3.17
CA VAL A 239 9.90 1.13 2.67
C VAL A 239 9.00 1.31 1.46
N GLU A 240 8.30 2.45 1.38
CA GLU A 240 7.47 2.84 0.22
C GLU A 240 7.90 4.17 -0.42
N ASP A 241 8.78 4.90 0.28
CA ASP A 241 9.30 6.20 -0.09
C ASP A 241 10.83 6.10 -0.20
N CYS A 242 11.42 6.88 -1.10
CA CYS A 242 12.86 6.96 -1.23
C CYS A 242 13.47 7.70 -0.04
N GLU A 243 14.34 7.05 0.72
CA GLU A 243 15.02 7.64 1.89
C GLU A 243 15.87 8.87 1.53
N ARG A 244 16.46 8.89 0.34
CA ARG A 244 17.31 10.01 -0.11
C ARG A 244 16.55 11.30 -0.40
N CYS A 245 15.34 11.22 -0.96
CA CYS A 245 14.62 12.41 -1.45
C CYS A 245 13.14 12.51 -1.03
N GLY A 246 12.65 11.55 -0.24
CA GLY A 246 11.26 11.48 0.24
C GLY A 246 10.20 11.35 -0.86
N ALA A 247 10.62 10.96 -2.07
CA ALA A 247 9.72 10.79 -3.21
C ALA A 247 9.07 9.41 -3.18
N ARG A 248 7.80 9.38 -3.59
CA ARG A 248 7.02 8.16 -3.78
C ARG A 248 7.34 7.54 -5.13
N GLY A 249 7.34 6.22 -5.16
CA GLY A 249 7.40 5.49 -6.41
C GLY A 249 8.80 5.01 -6.77
N PHE A 250 8.88 3.71 -6.99
CA PHE A 250 10.08 3.05 -7.49
C PHE A 250 9.87 2.58 -8.93
N GLY A 251 10.94 2.32 -9.67
CA GLY A 251 10.87 1.68 -10.98
C GLY A 251 12.07 0.78 -11.21
N PHE A 252 11.99 -0.08 -12.22
CA PHE A 252 13.12 -0.91 -12.59
C PHE A 252 14.00 -0.21 -13.61
N ASN A 253 15.30 -0.12 -13.31
CA ASN A 253 16.33 0.26 -14.26
C ASN A 253 17.32 -0.89 -14.44
N LEU A 254 17.84 -1.05 -15.65
CA LEU A 254 18.90 -2.01 -15.92
C LEU A 254 20.24 -1.42 -15.51
N LEU A 255 20.85 -1.95 -14.45
CA LEU A 255 22.16 -1.52 -13.96
C LEU A 255 23.08 -2.75 -13.86
N ASN A 256 24.28 -2.66 -14.44
CA ASN A 256 25.27 -3.76 -14.45
C ASN A 256 24.67 -5.10 -14.93
N GLY A 257 23.82 -5.05 -15.96
CA GLY A 257 23.19 -6.24 -16.53
C GLY A 257 22.07 -6.85 -15.70
N ALA A 258 21.63 -6.22 -14.61
CA ALA A 258 20.54 -6.71 -13.77
C ALA A 258 19.49 -5.62 -13.49
N ALA A 259 18.23 -6.02 -13.36
CA ALA A 259 17.15 -5.13 -12.99
C ALA A 259 17.33 -4.70 -11.53
N ARG A 260 17.36 -3.38 -11.30
CA ARG A 260 17.46 -2.76 -9.99
C ARG A 260 16.28 -1.84 -9.75
N LEU A 261 15.75 -1.90 -8.54
CA LEU A 261 14.69 -1.03 -8.10
C LEU A 261 15.32 0.33 -7.73
N VAL A 262 14.88 1.39 -8.39
CA VAL A 262 15.40 2.75 -8.21
C VAL A 262 14.27 3.74 -7.93
N CYS A 263 14.58 4.81 -7.20
CA CYS A 263 13.68 5.95 -7.07
C CYS A 263 13.50 6.63 -8.43
N ARG A 264 12.25 6.81 -8.88
CA ARG A 264 11.98 7.46 -10.17
C ARG A 264 12.30 8.95 -10.21
N ARG A 265 12.45 9.59 -9.05
CA ARG A 265 12.78 11.03 -8.96
C ARG A 265 14.29 11.29 -8.96
N CYS A 266 15.06 10.60 -8.12
CA CYS A 266 16.49 10.86 -7.95
C CYS A 266 17.39 9.76 -8.51
N ALA A 267 16.82 8.71 -9.12
CA ALA A 267 17.51 7.53 -9.66
C ALA A 267 18.38 6.76 -8.65
N ALA A 268 18.33 7.10 -7.36
CA ALA A 268 19.00 6.32 -6.33
C ALA A 268 18.43 4.91 -6.29
N VAL A 269 19.30 3.90 -6.31
CA VAL A 269 18.92 2.53 -6.00
C VAL A 269 18.31 2.52 -4.61
N VAL A 270 17.21 1.79 -4.42
CA VAL A 270 16.61 1.61 -3.09
C VAL A 270 17.71 1.03 -2.20
N PRO A 271 18.16 1.78 -1.18
CA PRO A 271 19.48 1.59 -0.58
C PRO A 271 19.56 0.32 0.27
N ASP A 272 20.78 0.04 0.73
CA ASP A 272 21.11 -1.02 1.67
C ASP A 272 20.44 -0.74 3.03
N ALA A 273 20.01 -1.80 3.72
CA ALA A 273 19.43 -1.75 5.06
C ALA A 273 20.35 -1.11 6.13
N SER A 274 21.57 -0.71 5.77
CA SER A 274 22.53 0.01 6.59
C SER A 274 22.14 1.46 6.92
N GLY A 275 21.09 2.01 6.29
CA GLY A 275 20.52 3.27 6.75
C GLY A 275 19.98 3.08 8.17
N GLU A 276 20.35 3.96 9.10
CA GLU A 276 19.74 4.11 10.43
C GLU A 276 18.26 4.51 10.28
N GLY A 277 17.45 3.66 9.66
CA GLY A 277 16.02 3.68 9.87
C GLY A 277 15.81 3.52 11.36
N SER A 278 14.96 4.35 11.95
CA SER A 278 14.59 4.24 13.35
C SER A 278 13.97 2.86 13.56
N GLU A 279 14.79 1.89 13.97
CA GLU A 279 14.31 0.56 14.30
C GLU A 279 13.28 0.74 15.43
N PRO A 280 12.08 0.15 15.29
CA PRO A 280 11.11 0.23 16.36
C PRO A 280 11.71 -0.38 17.63
N PRO A 281 11.41 0.16 18.83
CA PRO A 281 11.83 -0.45 20.08
C PRO A 281 11.46 -1.94 20.12
N PRO A 282 12.26 -2.80 20.79
CA PRO A 282 12.07 -4.26 20.73
C PRO A 282 10.63 -4.72 21.04
N GLY A 283 9.96 -4.09 22.00
CA GLY A 283 8.56 -4.38 22.33
C GLY A 283 7.58 -4.01 21.21
N GLU A 284 7.77 -2.84 20.58
CA GLU A 284 6.97 -2.43 19.42
C GLU A 284 7.21 -3.37 18.24
N LYS A 285 8.48 -3.70 17.96
CA LYS A 285 8.88 -4.65 16.91
C LYS A 285 8.20 -6.01 17.10
N ALA A 286 8.19 -6.55 18.32
CA ALA A 286 7.56 -7.82 18.63
C ALA A 286 6.04 -7.81 18.36
N VAL A 287 5.34 -6.73 18.75
CA VAL A 287 3.91 -6.60 18.45
C VAL A 287 3.67 -6.50 16.94
N LEU A 288 4.43 -5.67 16.23
CA LEU A 288 4.29 -5.53 14.77
C LEU A 288 4.58 -6.85 14.03
N ALA A 289 5.58 -7.61 14.47
CA ALA A 289 5.89 -8.93 13.94
C ALA A 289 4.74 -9.92 14.18
N ALA A 290 4.19 -9.95 15.40
CA ALA A 290 3.05 -10.79 15.75
C ALA A 290 1.80 -10.46 14.92
N LEU A 291 1.54 -9.17 14.67
CA LEU A 291 0.44 -8.73 13.80
C LEU A 291 0.67 -9.17 12.35
N GLY A 292 1.90 -9.07 11.83
CA GLY A 292 2.23 -9.49 10.47
C GLY A 292 2.26 -11.01 10.25
N ALA A 293 2.36 -11.80 11.32
CA ALA A 293 2.40 -13.26 11.25
C ALA A 293 1.02 -13.89 10.96
N THR A 294 -0.07 -13.18 11.25
CA THR A 294 -1.44 -13.68 11.07
C THR A 294 -2.19 -12.87 10.03
N SER A 295 -3.00 -13.54 9.22
CA SER A 295 -3.91 -12.81 8.33
C SER A 295 -4.89 -12.03 9.19
N PRO A 296 -5.20 -10.77 8.87
CA PRO A 296 -6.23 -10.03 9.58
C PRO A 296 -7.56 -10.76 9.41
N ASP A 297 -8.33 -10.86 10.49
CA ASP A 297 -9.72 -11.35 10.49
C ASP A 297 -10.69 -10.19 10.27
N ASP A 298 -11.99 -10.45 10.31
CA ASP A 298 -13.01 -9.45 10.04
C ASP A 298 -13.14 -8.39 11.15
N ASP A 299 -12.86 -8.76 12.40
CA ASP A 299 -12.88 -7.84 13.53
C ASP A 299 -11.73 -6.82 13.42
N ALA A 300 -10.54 -7.27 13.01
CA ALA A 300 -9.42 -6.38 12.74
C ALA A 300 -9.75 -5.38 11.61
N MET A 301 -10.39 -5.85 10.54
CA MET A 301 -10.82 -4.97 9.44
C MET A 301 -11.93 -4.01 9.86
N ALA A 302 -12.88 -4.47 10.69
CA ALA A 302 -13.95 -3.63 11.23
C ALA A 302 -13.40 -2.55 12.19
N ALA A 303 -12.46 -2.91 13.07
CA ALA A 303 -11.76 -1.98 13.94
C ALA A 303 -10.97 -0.94 13.14
N ALA A 304 -10.29 -1.35 12.05
CA ALA A 304 -9.62 -0.42 11.16
C ALA A 304 -10.61 0.59 10.54
N ARG A 305 -11.74 0.12 10.01
CA ARG A 305 -12.79 1.02 9.47
C ARG A 305 -13.35 1.96 10.54
N LEU A 306 -13.56 1.46 11.76
CA LEU A 306 -13.97 2.28 12.90
C LEU A 306 -12.95 3.39 13.18
N LEU A 307 -11.66 3.08 13.24
CA LEU A 307 -10.62 4.07 13.48
C LEU A 307 -10.56 5.17 12.42
N TRP A 308 -10.88 4.84 11.17
CA TRP A 308 -10.87 5.78 10.05
C TRP A 308 -12.19 6.49 9.80
N SER A 309 -13.23 6.14 10.54
CA SER A 309 -14.53 6.76 10.45
C SER A 309 -14.49 8.22 10.89
N LEU A 310 -15.29 9.07 10.24
CA LEU A 310 -15.42 10.47 10.64
C LEU A 310 -16.44 10.59 11.78
N PRO A 311 -16.26 11.56 12.68
CA PRO A 311 -17.31 11.91 13.62
C PRO A 311 -18.47 12.58 12.89
N ARG A 312 -19.60 12.67 13.60
CA ARG A 312 -20.88 13.10 13.02
C ARG A 312 -20.80 14.50 12.41
N PRO A 313 -21.73 14.85 11.50
CA PRO A 313 -21.89 16.23 11.05
C PRO A 313 -22.00 17.18 12.25
N GLY A 314 -21.08 18.13 12.36
CA GLY A 314 -20.97 19.06 13.50
C GLY A 314 -19.78 18.83 14.44
N MET A 315 -19.07 17.70 14.33
CA MET A 315 -17.82 17.44 15.06
C MET A 315 -16.57 17.63 14.16
N ALA A 316 -15.38 17.65 14.78
CA ALA A 316 -14.09 17.84 14.10
C ALA A 316 -13.92 16.91 12.89
N ARG A 317 -13.45 17.40 11.74
CA ARG A 317 -13.33 16.62 10.48
C ARG A 317 -12.22 15.54 10.47
N ARG A 318 -11.78 15.06 11.64
CA ARG A 318 -10.64 14.16 11.79
C ARG A 318 -11.09 12.76 12.23
N PRO A 319 -10.51 11.69 11.68
CA PRO A 319 -10.86 10.33 12.06
C PRO A 319 -10.48 10.03 13.52
N LEU A 320 -11.11 9.01 14.13
CA LEU A 320 -10.80 8.56 15.50
C LEU A 320 -9.31 8.27 15.69
N LEU A 321 -8.66 7.72 14.65
CA LEU A 321 -7.23 7.44 14.62
C LEU A 321 -6.36 8.65 15.00
N PHE A 322 -6.79 9.85 14.63
CA PHE A 322 -6.04 11.09 14.87
C PHE A 322 -5.89 11.40 16.37
N TRP A 323 -6.84 10.97 17.18
CA TRP A 323 -6.82 11.17 18.63
C TRP A 323 -5.87 10.17 19.32
N MET A 324 -5.57 9.04 18.68
CA MET A 324 -4.64 8.04 19.23
C MET A 324 -3.17 8.43 19.05
N VAL A 325 -2.80 9.00 17.89
CA VAL A 325 -1.38 9.31 17.56
C VAL A 325 -0.91 10.71 17.97
N GLY A 326 -1.80 11.58 18.46
CA GLY A 326 -1.47 13.00 18.63
C GLY A 326 -1.32 13.70 17.27
N HIS A 327 -0.92 14.98 17.28
CA HIS A 327 -0.83 15.78 16.05
C HIS A 327 -0.04 15.07 14.94
N PRO A 328 -0.48 15.15 13.68
CA PRO A 328 -0.07 14.22 12.65
C PRO A 328 1.37 14.51 12.23
N ARG A 329 2.21 13.47 12.15
CA ARG A 329 3.56 13.57 11.55
C ARG A 329 3.49 14.06 10.08
N SER A 330 2.38 13.78 9.39
CA SER A 330 1.98 14.42 8.12
C SER A 330 0.55 14.04 7.73
N ALA A 331 -0.19 14.93 7.04
CA ALA A 331 -1.42 14.54 6.33
C ALA A 331 -1.14 13.73 5.05
N ARG A 332 0.14 13.65 4.64
CA ARG A 332 0.57 12.88 3.47
C ARG A 332 0.33 11.40 3.72
N GLY A 333 -0.23 10.70 2.72
CA GLY A 333 -0.41 9.25 2.78
C GLY A 333 -1.61 8.77 3.60
N MET A 334 -2.49 9.66 4.07
CA MET A 334 -3.76 9.23 4.66
C MET A 334 -4.55 8.32 3.72
N ALA A 335 -5.37 7.43 4.30
CA ALA A 335 -6.24 6.54 3.54
C ALA A 335 -7.10 7.33 2.54
N ARG A 336 -6.98 6.97 1.26
CA ARG A 336 -7.78 7.56 0.18
C ARG A 336 -9.23 7.08 0.24
N ASP A 337 -9.41 5.83 0.63
CA ASP A 337 -10.71 5.20 0.85
C ASP A 337 -10.83 4.78 2.32
N ARG A 338 -11.77 5.39 3.05
CA ARG A 338 -12.02 5.10 4.45
C ARG A 338 -12.75 3.76 4.66
N ALA A 339 -13.38 3.21 3.62
CA ALA A 339 -13.96 1.86 3.68
C ALA A 339 -12.88 0.77 3.59
N ALA A 340 -11.73 1.08 2.99
CA ALA A 340 -10.56 0.20 2.86
C ALA A 340 -9.28 0.92 3.33
N PRO A 341 -9.21 1.33 4.61
CA PRO A 341 -8.15 2.24 5.05
C PRO A 341 -6.78 1.56 5.05
N LEU A 342 -6.72 0.29 5.45
CA LEU A 342 -5.49 -0.50 5.42
C LEU A 342 -5.02 -0.79 3.99
N SER A 343 -5.91 -0.77 3.00
CA SER A 343 -5.52 -0.96 1.60
C SER A 343 -5.01 0.32 0.95
N THR A 344 -5.48 1.50 1.39
CA THR A 344 -5.21 2.76 0.67
C THR A 344 -4.32 3.75 1.43
N ALA A 345 -4.01 3.48 2.69
CA ALA A 345 -3.08 4.26 3.48
C ALA A 345 -1.61 3.94 3.13
N SER A 346 -0.73 4.93 3.28
CA SER A 346 0.71 4.72 3.32
C SER A 346 1.12 3.80 4.46
N LEU A 347 2.31 3.21 4.36
CA LEU A 347 2.89 2.36 5.39
C LEU A 347 2.88 2.99 6.79
N ASP A 348 3.23 4.27 6.93
CA ASP A 348 3.19 4.96 8.23
C ASP A 348 1.77 4.95 8.84
N TRP A 349 0.78 5.33 8.04
CA TRP A 349 -0.61 5.35 8.43
C TRP A 349 -1.18 3.95 8.64
N ARG A 350 -0.71 2.93 7.89
CA ARG A 350 -1.06 1.52 8.13
C ARG A 350 -0.48 1.04 9.46
N THR A 351 0.77 1.36 9.76
CA THR A 351 1.42 1.02 11.04
C THR A 351 0.64 1.61 12.21
N VAL A 352 0.33 2.90 12.14
CA VAL A 352 -0.51 3.58 13.13
C VAL A 352 -1.90 2.96 13.26
N THR A 353 -2.53 2.60 12.14
CA THR A 353 -3.83 1.93 12.15
C THR A 353 -3.73 0.56 12.84
N TRP A 354 -2.69 -0.21 12.56
CA TRP A 354 -2.47 -1.53 13.14
C TRP A 354 -2.18 -1.48 14.63
N ILE A 355 -1.38 -0.52 15.10
CA ILE A 355 -1.20 -0.26 16.53
C ILE A 355 -2.55 0.03 17.17
N GLY A 356 -3.35 0.89 16.55
CA GLY A 356 -4.70 1.20 17.01
C GLY A 356 -5.64 0.00 17.09
N VAL A 357 -5.67 -0.82 16.04
CA VAL A 357 -6.46 -2.07 15.99
C VAL A 357 -6.00 -3.02 17.09
N ALA A 358 -4.69 -3.16 17.27
CA ALA A 358 -4.11 -4.03 18.29
C ALA A 358 -4.45 -3.55 19.70
N GLN A 359 -4.42 -2.25 19.97
CA GLN A 359 -4.86 -1.68 21.25
C GLN A 359 -6.35 -1.88 21.50
N LEU A 360 -7.20 -1.68 20.48
CA LEU A 360 -8.65 -1.85 20.56
C LEU A 360 -9.02 -3.30 20.91
N LEU A 361 -8.45 -4.24 20.17
CA LEU A 361 -8.75 -5.67 20.26
C LEU A 361 -7.83 -6.44 21.22
N ASP A 362 -6.93 -5.72 21.90
CA ASP A 362 -5.90 -6.24 22.81
C ASP A 362 -5.07 -7.41 22.22
N ARG A 363 -4.61 -7.22 20.97
CA ARG A 363 -3.84 -8.26 20.26
C ARG A 363 -2.37 -8.20 20.63
N ALA A 364 -1.75 -9.38 20.77
CA ALA A 364 -0.31 -9.53 20.97
C ALA A 364 0.26 -8.69 22.13
N GLY A 365 -0.52 -8.49 23.20
CA GLY A 365 -0.10 -7.67 24.36
C GLY A 365 0.07 -6.18 24.02
N ALA A 366 -0.57 -5.69 22.95
CA ALA A 366 -0.39 -4.31 22.49
C ALA A 366 -0.71 -3.26 23.56
N ARG A 367 -1.61 -3.53 24.51
CA ARG A 367 -1.90 -2.59 25.61
C ARG A 367 -0.77 -2.48 26.62
N GLU A 368 0.04 -3.52 26.80
CA GLU A 368 1.23 -3.48 27.67
C GLU A 368 2.33 -2.63 27.04
N VAL A 369 2.46 -2.70 25.71
CA VAL A 369 3.51 -2.00 24.95
C VAL A 369 3.14 -0.55 24.64
N PHE A 370 1.92 -0.30 24.15
CA PHE A 370 1.49 1.02 23.67
C PHE A 370 0.54 1.74 24.63
N GLY A 371 0.13 1.09 25.72
CA GLY A 371 -0.93 1.55 26.60
C GLY A 371 -2.33 1.33 26.02
N PRO A 372 -3.38 1.68 26.78
CA PRO A 372 -4.75 1.66 26.27
C PRO A 372 -4.95 2.68 25.14
N PRO A 373 -5.97 2.51 24.28
CA PRO A 373 -6.28 3.49 23.26
C PRO A 373 -6.61 4.85 23.90
N ARG A 374 -6.01 5.93 23.37
CA ARG A 374 -6.02 7.27 24.00
C ARG A 374 -7.27 8.12 23.72
N PHE A 375 -8.28 7.58 23.03
CA PHE A 375 -9.56 8.30 22.90
C PHE A 375 -10.39 8.09 24.18
N ALA A 376 -11.15 9.09 24.61
CA ALA A 376 -11.99 8.92 25.79
C ALA A 376 -13.09 7.90 25.46
N LEU A 377 -13.35 6.93 26.36
CA LEU A 377 -14.49 6.01 26.21
C LEU A 377 -15.80 6.79 25.97
N ASP A 378 -15.91 7.98 26.56
CA ASP A 378 -17.03 8.89 26.35
C ASP A 378 -17.09 9.50 24.95
N GLU A 379 -15.94 9.74 24.29
CA GLU A 379 -15.89 10.14 22.88
C GLU A 379 -16.34 8.99 21.98
N LEU A 380 -15.87 7.76 22.24
CA LEU A 380 -16.33 6.60 21.49
C LEU A 380 -17.83 6.35 21.71
N LYS A 381 -18.33 6.47 22.94
CA LYS A 381 -19.76 6.39 23.25
C LYS A 381 -20.55 7.51 22.56
N ALA A 382 -20.07 8.76 22.60
CA ALA A 382 -20.70 9.88 21.90
C ALA A 382 -20.73 9.67 20.38
N TRP A 383 -19.72 9.00 19.86
CA TRP A 383 -19.57 8.61 18.46
C TRP A 383 -20.52 7.47 18.07
N THR A 384 -20.63 6.40 18.88
CA THR A 384 -21.44 5.20 18.60
C THR A 384 -22.93 5.30 18.92
N ARG A 385 -23.37 6.25 19.76
CA ARG A 385 -24.80 6.46 20.06
C ARG A 385 -25.57 6.83 18.80
N SER A 386 -26.00 5.88 17.98
CA SER A 386 -26.75 6.09 16.73
C SER A 386 -27.82 7.19 16.86
N ARG A 387 -28.03 7.93 15.75
CA ARG A 387 -29.32 8.61 15.49
C ARG A 387 -30.44 7.65 15.91
N PRO A 388 -31.51 8.08 16.61
CA PRO A 388 -32.72 7.27 16.64
C PRO A 388 -33.04 6.96 15.17
N LEU A 389 -33.20 5.69 14.83
CA LEU A 389 -33.75 5.29 13.54
C LEU A 389 -34.92 6.23 13.28
N SER A 390 -34.83 7.06 12.24
CA SER A 390 -35.91 7.93 11.85
C SER A 390 -37.15 7.06 11.82
N ARG A 391 -38.07 7.28 12.78
CA ARG A 391 -39.36 6.62 12.80
C ARG A 391 -39.89 6.67 11.37
N PRO A 392 -40.35 5.55 10.78
CA PRO A 392 -40.98 5.62 9.47
C PRO A 392 -42.03 6.71 9.55
N ARG A 393 -41.90 7.74 8.69
CA ARG A 393 -42.89 8.81 8.59
C ARG A 393 -44.23 8.11 8.49
N ALA A 394 -45.06 8.25 9.52
CA ALA A 394 -46.42 7.76 9.53
C ALA A 394 -47.03 8.19 8.19
N ARG A 395 -47.51 7.20 7.43
CA ARG A 395 -48.25 7.41 6.19
C ARG A 395 -49.18 8.60 6.40
N MET A 396 -48.92 9.66 5.65
CA MET A 396 -49.83 10.78 5.49
C MET A 396 -51.17 10.17 5.10
N ARG A 397 -52.15 10.22 6.02
CA ARG A 397 -53.49 9.72 5.78
C ARG A 397 -54.03 10.44 4.56
N LEU A 398 -54.26 9.69 3.48
CA LEU A 398 -55.09 10.16 2.38
C LEU A 398 -56.48 10.47 2.96
N ARG A 399 -56.92 11.71 2.73
CA ARG A 399 -58.29 12.18 2.97
C ARG A 399 -59.28 11.26 2.24
N PRO A 400 -60.43 10.90 2.84
CA PRO A 400 -61.50 10.22 2.11
C PRO A 400 -62.10 11.18 1.09
N ALA A 401 -62.10 10.79 -0.18
CA ALA A 401 -62.93 11.42 -1.20
C ALA A 401 -64.39 10.98 -0.98
N ALA A 402 -65.28 11.96 -1.06
CA ALA A 402 -66.71 11.79 -0.91
C ALA A 402 -67.29 10.88 -1.99
N GLN A 403 -68.30 10.13 -1.56
CA GLN A 403 -69.15 9.25 -2.36
C GLN A 403 -69.98 10.06 -3.37
N GLY A 404 -70.15 9.49 -4.57
CA GLY A 404 -71.14 9.93 -5.54
C GLY A 404 -71.41 8.85 -6.58
N SER A 405 -72.53 8.14 -6.41
CA SER A 405 -73.41 7.49 -7.40
C SER A 405 -72.77 6.61 -8.48
N ILE A 406 -72.88 5.27 -8.43
CA ILE A 406 -73.99 4.43 -8.93
C ILE A 406 -74.51 4.85 -10.31
N ALA A 407 -74.19 4.05 -11.34
CA ALA A 407 -75.15 3.39 -12.23
C ALA A 407 -74.45 2.35 -13.13
N GLU A 408 -75.01 1.13 -13.15
CA GLU A 408 -75.22 0.16 -14.26
C GLU A 408 -74.05 -0.14 -15.24
N GLY A 409 -73.75 -1.36 -15.66
CA GLY A 409 -74.43 -2.65 -15.62
C GLY A 409 -73.76 -3.56 -16.68
N PHE A 410 -74.15 -4.84 -16.69
CA PHE A 410 -73.93 -5.84 -17.77
C PHE A 410 -72.58 -6.59 -17.88
N LEU A 411 -72.60 -7.78 -17.26
CA LEU A 411 -72.47 -9.12 -17.86
C LEU A 411 -71.28 -9.49 -18.78
N ALA A 412 -70.65 -10.62 -18.38
CA ALA A 412 -70.26 -11.80 -19.18
C ALA A 412 -68.73 -12.11 -19.28
N ARG A 413 -68.34 -13.15 -18.53
CA ARG A 413 -67.36 -14.19 -18.92
C ARG A 413 -67.98 -15.04 -20.06
N PRO A 414 -67.25 -15.88 -20.84
CA PRO A 414 -66.09 -16.70 -20.42
C PRO A 414 -64.95 -16.86 -21.47
N ALA A 415 -63.72 -17.17 -21.01
CA ALA A 415 -62.99 -18.45 -21.16
C ALA A 415 -62.59 -18.86 -22.59
N VAL A 416 -61.30 -19.22 -22.76
CA VAL A 416 -60.66 -20.20 -23.69
C VAL A 416 -59.13 -19.98 -23.48
N THR A 417 -58.38 -20.81 -22.76
CA THR A 417 -57.78 -22.15 -23.07
C THR A 417 -56.73 -22.16 -24.18
N GLY A 418 -55.51 -22.60 -23.81
CA GLY A 418 -54.50 -23.25 -24.66
C GLY A 418 -53.62 -22.31 -25.48
N SER A 419 -52.38 -22.62 -25.86
CA SER A 419 -51.52 -23.79 -25.64
C SER A 419 -50.12 -23.42 -26.15
N TRP A 420 -49.16 -24.24 -25.75
CA TRP A 420 -47.74 -24.30 -26.04
C TRP A 420 -47.31 -24.46 -27.51
N ALA A 421 -45.99 -24.32 -27.70
CA ALA A 421 -45.11 -24.62 -28.85
C ALA A 421 -44.85 -23.42 -29.79
N SER A 422 -43.61 -23.07 -30.15
CA SER A 422 -42.35 -23.84 -30.24
C SER A 422 -41.12 -23.02 -29.81
#